data_AF-A0A6P7H1X1-F1
#
_entry.id   AF-A0A6P7H1X1-F1
#
_cell.length_a   1.000
_cell.length_b   1.000
_cell.length_c   1.000
_cell.angle_alpha   90.00
_cell.angle_beta   90.00
_cell.angle_gamma   90.00
#
_symmetry.space_group_name_H-M   'P 1'
#
loop_
_entity.id
_entity.type
_entity.pdbx_description
1 polymer ?
#
loop_
_entity_poly.entity_id
_entity_poly.type
_entity_poly.pdbx_seq_one_letter_code
_entity_poly.pdbx_strand_id
1 'polypeptide(L)'
;MSGSLTGLTTHTRKVQSLYKRSLRMLENWYDRREVYRYHAVLMRQRFDQNKEIGDIRIAKDLIAKGEAELFENGHWHPRKFPDSPGGVAYGREVPPPDWVVDYWHPLEKAQYPDYFARREQRKKEYVKLWEEKYGKASTFTPH
;
A
#
# COMPACT_ATOMS: atom_id res chain seq x y z
N MET A 1 8.90 -3.41 2.70
CA MET A 1 9.67 -2.66 1.68
C MET A 1 8.79 -1.56 1.11
N SER A 2 8.99 -0.31 1.53
CA SER A 2 8.27 0.84 0.98
C SER A 2 9.04 1.43 -0.20
N GLY A 3 9.10 0.70 -1.31
CA GLY A 3 9.56 1.26 -2.58
C GLY A 3 8.44 2.07 -3.20
N SER A 4 8.69 3.32 -3.59
CA SER A 4 7.87 3.90 -4.65
C SER A 4 8.08 3.08 -5.92
N LEU A 5 7.09 3.01 -6.80
CA LEU A 5 7.20 2.33 -8.10
C LEU A 5 8.42 2.81 -8.91
N THR A 6 8.89 4.02 -8.64
CA THR A 6 10.07 4.67 -9.25
C THR A 6 11.33 4.63 -8.38
N GLY A 7 11.29 4.05 -7.17
CA GLY A 7 12.38 4.02 -6.19
C GLY A 7 12.73 5.36 -5.51
N LEU A 8 12.31 6.49 -6.08
CA LEU A 8 12.62 7.82 -5.56
C LEU A 8 11.63 8.24 -4.45
N THR A 9 12.15 8.64 -3.30
CA THR A 9 11.38 9.21 -2.18
C THR A 9 11.81 10.65 -1.90
N THR A 10 10.87 11.58 -2.04
CA THR A 10 11.09 13.00 -1.74
C THR A 10 11.29 13.21 -0.25
N HIS A 11 11.99 14.29 0.11
CA HIS A 11 12.19 14.70 1.50
C HIS A 11 10.86 14.82 2.26
N THR A 12 9.87 15.49 1.65
CA THR A 12 8.54 15.66 2.22
C THR A 12 7.86 14.32 2.55
N ARG A 13 7.97 13.33 1.66
CA ARG A 13 7.43 11.99 1.88
C ARG A 13 8.15 11.25 3.02
N LYS A 14 9.46 11.45 3.17
CA LYS A 14 10.23 10.89 4.31
C LYS A 14 9.76 11.49 5.63
N VAL A 15 9.59 12.81 5.71
CA VAL A 15 9.05 13.49 6.89
C VAL A 15 7.64 12.98 7.23
N GLN A 16 6.75 12.91 6.23
CA GLN A 16 5.38 12.41 6.43
C GLN A 16 5.36 10.95 6.89
N SER A 17 6.25 10.11 6.36
CA SER A 17 6.40 8.72 6.78
C SER A 17 6.89 8.62 8.23
N LEU A 18 7.91 9.41 8.59
CA LEU A 18 8.42 9.50 9.96
C LEU A 18 7.33 9.94 10.93
N TYR A 19 6.59 11.00 10.62
CA TYR A 19 5.48 11.49 11.42
C TYR A 19 4.35 10.44 11.59
N LYS A 20 3.97 9.76 10.50
CA LYS A 20 2.96 8.69 10.59
C LYS A 20 3.43 7.54 11.48
N ARG A 21 4.70 7.13 11.35
CA ARG A 21 5.26 6.03 12.15
C ARG A 21 5.41 6.42 13.62
N SER A 22 5.82 7.65 13.92
CA SER A 22 5.94 8.12 15.29
C SER A 22 4.57 8.15 15.99
N LEU A 23 3.51 8.62 15.32
CA LEU A 23 2.16 8.54 15.86
C LEU A 23 1.69 7.11 16.10
N ARG A 24 1.94 6.18 15.16
CA ARG A 24 1.60 4.77 15.36
C ARG A 24 2.39 4.15 16.50
N MET A 25 3.63 4.58 16.73
CA MET A 25 4.43 4.14 17.87
C MET A 25 3.82 4.61 19.19
N LEU A 26 3.42 5.88 19.27
CA LEU A 26 2.72 6.41 20.44
C LEU A 26 1.42 5.65 20.73
N GLU A 27 0.65 5.30 19.70
CA GLU A 27 -0.57 4.50 19.84
C GLU A 27 -0.31 3.06 20.30
N ASN A 28 0.91 2.54 20.11
CA ASN A 28 1.29 1.23 20.64
C ASN A 28 1.62 1.28 22.13
N TRP A 29 2.24 2.37 22.60
CA TRP A 29 2.62 2.55 24.00
C TRP A 29 1.45 3.02 24.87
N TYR A 30 0.61 3.90 24.37
CA TYR A 30 -0.53 4.45 25.09
C TYR A 30 -1.82 3.75 24.66
N ASP A 31 -2.34 2.90 25.52
CA ASP A 31 -3.61 2.18 25.36
C ASP A 31 -4.82 3.14 25.41
N ARG A 32 -4.79 4.08 26.35
CA ARG A 32 -5.87 5.05 26.57
C ARG A 32 -5.86 6.17 25.54
N ARG A 33 -7.04 6.48 25.01
CA ARG A 33 -7.19 7.40 23.87
C ARG A 33 -6.81 8.83 24.25
N GLU A 34 -7.21 9.28 25.42
CA GLU A 34 -6.95 10.62 25.95
C GLU A 34 -5.46 10.87 26.17
N VAL A 35 -4.74 9.89 26.73
CA VAL A 35 -3.30 9.95 26.95
C VAL A 35 -2.57 9.97 25.61
N TYR A 36 -2.93 9.07 24.69
CA TYR A 36 -2.39 9.08 23.33
C TYR A 36 -2.60 10.44 22.65
N ARG A 37 -3.80 11.03 22.75
CA ARG A 37 -4.13 12.31 22.10
C ARG A 37 -3.28 13.45 22.62
N TYR A 38 -3.02 13.50 23.93
CA TYR A 38 -2.11 14.48 24.53
C TYR A 38 -0.70 14.37 23.92
N HIS A 39 -0.12 13.17 23.92
CA HIS A 39 1.22 12.96 23.36
C HIS A 39 1.28 13.16 21.84
N ALA A 40 0.21 12.83 21.10
CA ALA A 40 0.14 13.07 19.67
C ALA A 40 0.16 14.56 19.33
N VAL A 41 -0.48 15.41 20.15
CA VAL A 41 -0.44 16.87 19.98
C VAL A 41 0.96 17.41 20.28
N LEU A 42 1.61 16.96 21.36
CA LEU A 42 2.99 17.33 21.66
C LEU A 42 3.96 16.91 20.54
N MET A 43 3.79 15.70 20.01
CA MET A 43 4.58 15.22 18.87
C MET A 43 4.33 16.10 17.65
N ARG A 44 3.08 16.46 17.34
CA ARG A 44 2.77 17.37 16.24
C ARG A 44 3.44 18.74 16.42
N GLN A 45 3.40 19.30 17.62
CA GLN A 45 4.08 20.57 17.93
C GLN A 45 5.58 20.49 17.68
N ARG A 46 6.26 19.39 18.04
CA ARG A 46 7.70 19.18 17.74
C ARG A 46 7.99 19.22 16.23
N PHE A 47 7.12 18.63 15.41
CA PHE A 47 7.26 18.67 13.95
C PHE A 47 6.97 20.06 13.39
N ASP A 48 5.95 20.75 13.90
CA ASP A 48 5.57 22.09 13.44
C ASP A 48 6.66 23.14 13.78
N GLN A 49 7.34 23.01 14.93
CA GLN A 49 8.50 23.85 15.30
C GLN A 49 9.65 23.79 14.27
N ASN A 50 9.82 22.66 13.60
CA ASN A 50 10.91 22.42 12.64
C ASN A 50 10.44 22.52 11.18
N LYS A 51 9.24 23.07 10.94
CA LYS A 51 8.62 23.11 9.61
C LYS A 51 9.29 24.09 8.64
N GLU A 52 9.79 25.22 9.16
CA GLU A 52 10.30 26.35 8.37
C GLU A 52 11.83 26.33 8.17
N ILE A 53 12.46 25.16 8.33
CA ILE A 53 13.91 25.03 8.14
C ILE A 53 14.24 25.10 6.64
N GLY A 54 14.91 26.17 6.23
CA GLY A 54 15.34 26.38 4.83
C GLY A 54 16.57 25.55 4.42
N ASP A 55 17.46 25.21 5.36
CA ASP A 55 18.66 24.41 5.05
C ASP A 55 18.34 22.91 4.98
N ILE A 56 18.48 22.35 3.77
CA ILE A 56 18.25 20.93 3.47
C ILE A 56 19.22 20.02 4.25
N ARG A 57 20.44 20.47 4.58
CA ARG A 57 21.41 19.65 5.32
C ARG A 57 20.93 19.41 6.74
N ILE A 58 20.48 20.47 7.41
CA ILE A 58 19.91 20.41 8.76
C ILE A 58 18.64 19.57 8.75
N ALA A 59 17.76 19.77 7.76
CA ALA A 59 16.52 18.99 7.65
C ALA A 59 16.79 17.47 7.50
N LYS A 60 17.80 17.09 6.71
CA LYS A 60 18.21 15.68 6.58
C LYS A 60 18.79 15.11 7.88
N ASP A 61 19.62 15.87 8.58
CA ASP A 61 20.17 15.47 9.86
C ASP A 61 19.08 15.28 10.92
N LEU A 62 18.09 16.17 10.96
CA LEU A 62 16.91 16.04 11.85
C LEU A 62 16.09 14.79 11.54
N ILE A 63 15.90 14.44 10.26
CA ILE A 63 15.25 13.17 9.90
C ILE A 63 16.06 12.00 10.41
N ALA A 64 17.38 12.00 10.21
CA ALA A 64 18.24 10.90 10.66
C ALA A 64 18.17 10.72 12.19
N LYS A 65 18.21 11.82 12.94
CA LYS A 65 18.02 11.82 14.41
C LYS A 65 16.64 11.31 14.81
N GLY A 66 15.58 11.76 14.11
CA GLY A 66 14.22 11.29 14.37
C GLY A 66 14.00 9.82 14.05
N GLU A 67 14.69 9.28 13.03
CA GLU A 67 14.67 7.84 12.72
C GLU A 67 15.39 7.03 13.81
N ALA A 68 16.51 7.53 14.34
CA ALA A 68 17.21 6.92 15.47
C ALA A 68 16.34 6.91 16.73
N GLU A 69 15.75 8.05 17.09
CA GLU A 69 14.83 8.16 18.24
C GLU A 69 13.62 7.21 18.09
N LEU A 70 13.07 7.08 16.88
CA LEU A 70 11.96 6.16 16.61
C LEU A 70 12.36 4.68 16.76
N PHE A 71 13.59 4.34 16.37
CA PHE A 71 14.12 2.99 16.50
C PHE A 71 14.35 2.61 17.97
N GLU A 72 14.97 3.50 18.74
CA GLU A 72 15.24 3.29 20.17
C GLU A 72 13.95 3.16 20.99
N ASN A 73 12.94 3.97 20.68
CA ASN A 73 11.65 3.96 21.38
C ASN A 73 10.64 2.97 20.79
N GLY A 74 11.12 1.99 20.03
CA GLY A 74 10.31 0.97 19.39
C GLY A 74 9.56 0.08 20.38
N HIS A 75 8.24 0.03 20.30
CA HIS A 75 7.45 -0.95 21.04
C HIS A 75 7.79 -2.36 20.54
N TRP A 76 8.05 -3.30 21.45
CA TRP A 76 8.46 -4.68 21.15
C TRP A 76 7.43 -5.45 20.32
N HIS A 77 6.13 -5.18 20.51
CA HIS A 77 5.04 -5.72 19.71
C HIS A 77 4.11 -4.63 19.12
N PRO A 78 4.45 -4.03 17.98
CA PRO A 78 3.65 -2.97 17.38
C PRO A 78 2.26 -3.47 16.94
N ARG A 79 1.20 -2.69 17.21
CA ARG A 79 -0.15 -3.00 16.72
C ARG A 79 -0.18 -2.93 15.19
N LYS A 80 -0.68 -3.98 14.56
CA LYS A 80 -0.96 -4.04 13.12
C LYS A 80 -2.46 -4.14 12.89
N PHE A 81 -2.94 -3.49 11.83
CA PHE A 81 -4.32 -3.70 11.39
C PHE A 81 -4.48 -5.13 10.87
N PRO A 82 -5.65 -5.77 11.06
CA PRO A 82 -5.85 -7.17 10.71
C PRO A 82 -5.42 -7.52 9.28
N ASP A 83 -5.83 -6.73 8.30
CA ASP A 83 -5.58 -6.99 6.87
C ASP A 83 -4.30 -6.34 6.34
N SER A 84 -3.57 -5.61 7.18
CA SER A 84 -2.29 -5.04 6.78
C SER A 84 -1.20 -6.11 6.79
N PRO A 85 -0.11 -5.96 6.01
CA PRO A 85 1.02 -6.90 6.07
C PRO A 85 1.53 -7.10 7.50
N GLY A 86 1.57 -8.37 7.93
CA GLY A 86 1.93 -8.76 9.30
C GLY A 86 0.79 -8.65 10.34
N GLY A 87 -0.43 -8.34 9.89
CA GLY A 87 -1.64 -8.44 10.69
C GLY A 87 -2.21 -9.86 10.73
N VAL A 88 -3.11 -10.11 11.68
CA VAL A 88 -3.67 -11.45 11.95
C VAL A 88 -4.54 -12.02 10.81
N ALA A 89 -5.11 -11.15 9.98
CA ALA A 89 -5.98 -11.53 8.86
C ALA A 89 -5.33 -11.26 7.50
N TYR A 90 -4.03 -10.95 7.47
CA TYR A 90 -3.31 -10.65 6.24
C TYR A 90 -3.28 -11.86 5.32
N GLY A 91 -3.84 -11.72 4.11
CA GLY A 91 -3.91 -12.82 3.14
C GLY A 91 -4.80 -13.98 3.59
N ARG A 92 -5.73 -13.75 4.53
CA ARG A 92 -6.68 -14.77 5.00
C ARG A 92 -7.57 -15.27 3.87
N GLU A 93 -7.99 -14.37 3.00
CA GLU A 93 -8.74 -14.69 1.79
C GLU A 93 -7.84 -14.51 0.57
N VAL A 94 -7.68 -15.58 -0.20
CA VAL A 94 -6.94 -15.56 -1.47
C VAL A 94 -7.96 -15.75 -2.59
N PRO A 95 -8.45 -14.67 -3.22
CA PRO A 95 -9.38 -14.80 -4.32
C PRO A 95 -8.69 -15.51 -5.49
N PRO A 96 -9.28 -16.58 -6.06
CA PRO A 96 -8.70 -17.23 -7.23
C PRO A 96 -8.70 -16.25 -8.41
N PRO A 97 -7.73 -16.35 -9.32
CA PRO A 97 -7.70 -15.48 -10.47
C PRO A 97 -8.88 -15.79 -11.42
N ASP A 98 -9.43 -14.75 -12.06
CA ASP A 98 -10.67 -14.85 -12.85
C ASP A 98 -10.60 -15.94 -13.93
N TRP A 99 -9.44 -16.13 -14.57
CA TRP A 99 -9.25 -17.10 -15.63
C TRP A 99 -9.53 -18.55 -15.21
N VAL A 100 -9.54 -18.88 -13.91
CA VAL A 100 -9.87 -20.23 -13.41
C VAL A 100 -11.27 -20.65 -13.86
N VAL A 101 -12.20 -19.69 -13.96
CA VAL A 101 -13.61 -19.95 -14.35
C VAL A 101 -13.73 -20.35 -15.83
N ASP A 102 -12.70 -20.12 -16.65
CA ASP A 102 -12.69 -20.60 -18.04
C ASP A 102 -12.55 -22.13 -18.13
N TYR A 103 -11.99 -22.78 -17.11
CA TYR A 103 -11.77 -24.22 -17.07
C TYR A 103 -12.97 -25.03 -16.55
N TRP A 104 -14.06 -24.38 -16.13
CA TRP A 104 -15.25 -25.07 -15.63
C TRP A 104 -15.91 -25.95 -16.71
N HIS A 105 -16.51 -27.06 -16.28
CA HIS A 105 -17.20 -27.96 -17.19
C HIS A 105 -18.44 -27.26 -17.80
N PRO A 106 -18.81 -27.50 -19.08
CA PRO A 106 -19.95 -26.83 -19.70
C PRO A 106 -21.27 -26.93 -18.92
N LEU A 107 -21.50 -28.06 -18.22
CA LEU A 107 -22.67 -28.24 -17.35
C LEU A 107 -22.67 -27.28 -16.14
N GLU A 108 -21.51 -27.03 -15.54
CA GLU A 108 -21.36 -26.08 -14.42
C GLU A 108 -21.55 -24.64 -14.93
N LYS A 109 -21.08 -24.36 -16.14
CA LYS A 109 -21.31 -23.05 -16.79
C LYS A 109 -22.78 -22.83 -17.12
N ALA A 110 -23.47 -23.86 -17.57
CA ALA A 110 -24.88 -23.82 -17.91
C ALA A 110 -25.78 -23.49 -16.71
N GLN A 111 -25.31 -23.72 -15.47
CA GLN A 111 -26.02 -23.30 -14.25
C GLN A 111 -26.10 -21.77 -14.11
N TYR A 112 -25.17 -21.02 -14.72
CA TYR A 112 -25.06 -19.56 -14.60
C TYR A 112 -25.07 -18.84 -15.96
N PRO A 113 -26.13 -18.99 -16.78
CA PRO A 113 -26.12 -18.55 -18.18
C PRO A 113 -25.88 -17.05 -18.34
N ASP A 114 -26.53 -16.22 -17.52
CA ASP A 114 -26.40 -14.75 -17.60
C ASP A 114 -24.99 -14.26 -17.24
N TYR A 115 -24.36 -14.91 -16.26
CA TYR A 115 -23.00 -14.58 -15.84
C TYR A 115 -21.99 -14.86 -16.96
N PHE A 116 -22.06 -16.06 -17.56
CA PHE A 116 -21.15 -16.45 -18.63
C PHE A 116 -21.39 -15.65 -19.92
N ALA A 117 -22.64 -15.33 -20.26
CA ALA A 117 -22.95 -14.47 -21.41
C ALA A 117 -22.31 -13.07 -21.27
N ARG A 118 -22.46 -12.43 -20.10
CA ARG A 118 -21.83 -11.13 -19.81
C ARG A 118 -20.29 -11.21 -19.78
N ARG A 119 -19.75 -12.33 -19.32
CA ARG A 119 -18.30 -12.54 -19.26
C ARG A 119 -17.68 -12.65 -20.65
N GLU A 120 -18.30 -13.39 -21.56
CA GLU A 120 -17.84 -13.51 -22.95
C GLU A 120 -17.88 -12.16 -23.69
N GLN A 121 -18.88 -11.33 -23.42
CA GLN A 121 -18.92 -9.95 -23.93
C GLN A 121 -17.72 -9.13 -23.43
N ARG A 122 -17.45 -9.14 -22.11
CA ARG A 122 -16.31 -8.44 -21.51
C ARG A 122 -14.95 -8.93 -22.03
N LYS A 123 -14.79 -10.23 -22.30
CA LYS A 123 -13.56 -10.78 -22.89
C LYS A 123 -13.32 -10.22 -24.30
N LYS A 124 -14.37 -10.14 -25.13
CA LYS A 124 -14.28 -9.55 -26.48
C LYS A 124 -13.92 -8.06 -26.42
N GLU A 125 -14.55 -7.32 -25.51
CA GLU A 125 -14.25 -5.90 -25.27
C GLU A 125 -12.79 -5.71 -24.84
N TYR A 126 -12.29 -6.55 -23.92
CA TYR A 126 -10.91 -6.49 -23.47
C TYR A 126 -9.90 -6.72 -24.60
N VAL A 127 -10.12 -7.73 -25.45
CA VAL A 127 -9.25 -7.98 -26.62
C VAL A 127 -9.27 -6.79 -27.58
N LYS A 128 -10.45 -6.23 -27.86
CA LYS A 128 -10.57 -5.04 -28.72
C LYS A 128 -9.78 -3.85 -28.16
N LEU A 129 -9.93 -3.56 -26.87
CA LEU A 129 -9.22 -2.48 -26.19
C LEU A 129 -7.69 -2.72 -26.17
N TRP A 130 -7.28 -3.98 -26.01
CA TRP A 130 -5.86 -4.36 -26.05
C TRP A 130 -5.25 -4.14 -27.43
N GLU A 131 -5.92 -4.61 -28.49
CA GLU A 131 -5.49 -4.41 -29.88
C GLU A 131 -5.44 -2.92 -30.26
N GLU A 132 -6.39 -2.12 -29.77
CA GLU A 132 -6.39 -0.67 -29.99
C GLU A 132 -5.20 0.01 -29.30
N LYS A 133 -4.90 -0.38 -28.06
CA LYS A 133 -3.84 0.27 -27.25
C LYS A 133 -2.43 -0.14 -27.66
N TYR A 134 -2.22 -1.40 -28.01
CA TYR A 134 -0.88 -1.97 -28.24
C TYR A 134 -0.65 -2.41 -29.69
N GLY A 135 -1.67 -2.31 -30.55
CA GLY A 135 -1.65 -2.87 -31.90
C GLY A 135 -1.86 -4.39 -31.89
N LYS A 136 -2.07 -4.95 -33.09
CA LYS A 136 -2.03 -6.40 -33.29
C LYS A 136 -0.58 -6.87 -33.21
N ALA A 137 -0.33 -8.00 -32.55
CA ALA A 137 0.99 -8.61 -32.53
C ALA A 137 1.48 -8.81 -33.98
N SER A 138 2.68 -8.32 -34.31
CA SER A 138 3.27 -8.60 -35.60
C SER A 138 3.47 -10.11 -35.70
N THR A 139 3.07 -10.70 -36.83
CA THR A 139 3.37 -12.09 -37.17
C THR A 139 4.87 -12.18 -37.47
N PHE A 140 5.72 -12.16 -36.43
CA PHE A 140 7.12 -12.55 -36.58
C PHE A 140 7.14 -14.04 -36.85
N THR A 141 7.16 -14.41 -38.12
CA THR A 141 7.48 -15.77 -38.57
C THR A 141 9.02 -15.84 -38.60
N PRO A 142 9.68 -16.61 -37.72
CA PRO A 142 11.11 -16.84 -37.87
C PRO A 142 11.34 -17.56 -39.20
N HIS A 143 12.14 -16.97 -40.09
CA HIS A 143 12.68 -17.64 -41.28
C HIS A 143 13.86 -18.52 -40.90
#